data_AF-A0A2M7KVI9-F1
#
_entry.id   AF-A0A2M7KVI9-F1
#
_cell.length_a   1.000
_cell.length_b   1.000
_cell.length_c   1.000
_cell.angle_alpha   90.00
_cell.angle_beta   90.00
_cell.angle_gamma   90.00
#
_symmetry.space_group_name_H-M   'P 1'
#
loop_
_entity.id
_entity.type
_entity.pdbx_description
1 polymer ?
#
loop_
_entity_poly.entity_id
_entity_poly.type
_entity_poly.pdbx_seq_one_letter_code
_entity_poly.pdbx_strand_id
1 'polypeptide(L)'
;MGGKGNYAVENPKDPKARLGTDVYRAYKERLALLEPEVFVNRHEALPPAPTDPRQLTKHPELAAFTYMRNQCQRCHFAVKGRQKRGDYRGMGCSACHIPYSTEGYYEGGDATIPHDKPGHLLVHSLQATREAKVTVHGVQYSGIPINTCTVCHNRGKRLGVSFQGLMESPYASPYGKDGSPQPATHTKHYQAMQQDVHYQKGMLCQDCHTSLDVHGDGFLAATNLASVEVECTDCHGTPQAYPWELPLGYGDEFKESEAPGAPRGTLRDLLPLTKQGTVFPVRDGYLVSARGNPFPQVVRTGNQVIVHAASGKDLKLNTTTVLSSGQVSDRPETLDRKVSKGSGDLS
;
A
#
# COMPACT_ATOMS: atom_id res chain seq x y z
N MET A 1 25.12 -6.16 -9.26
CA MET A 1 24.51 -7.20 -10.12
C MET A 1 23.31 -6.64 -10.90
N GLY A 2 22.84 -7.33 -11.93
CA GLY A 2 21.59 -7.00 -12.64
C GLY A 2 20.48 -7.97 -12.25
N GLY A 3 19.28 -7.46 -11.94
CA GLY A 3 18.11 -8.29 -11.67
C GLY A 3 17.44 -8.78 -12.97
N LYS A 4 16.47 -9.69 -12.87
CA LYS A 4 15.60 -10.07 -13.99
C LYS A 4 14.25 -9.38 -13.85
N GLY A 5 13.70 -8.85 -14.94
CA GLY A 5 12.43 -8.13 -14.92
C GLY A 5 11.60 -8.31 -16.20
N ASN A 6 10.38 -7.77 -16.22
CA ASN A 6 9.54 -7.79 -17.41
C ASN A 6 10.07 -6.89 -18.53
N TYR A 7 10.85 -5.86 -18.15
CA TYR A 7 11.40 -4.86 -19.05
C TYR A 7 12.88 -4.68 -18.75
N ALA A 8 13.66 -4.40 -19.79
CA ALA A 8 15.05 -3.97 -19.65
C ALA A 8 15.05 -2.49 -19.29
N VAL A 9 15.50 -2.18 -18.08
CA VAL A 9 15.51 -0.82 -17.51
C VAL A 9 16.77 -0.65 -16.66
N GLU A 10 17.27 0.57 -16.57
CA GLU A 10 18.46 0.91 -15.80
C GLU A 10 18.19 2.18 -14.98
N ASN A 11 18.76 2.22 -13.77
CA ASN A 11 18.70 3.40 -12.91
C ASN A 11 19.40 4.60 -13.57
N PRO A 12 18.95 5.83 -13.28
CA PRO A 12 19.75 7.01 -13.53
C PRO A 12 21.15 6.87 -12.91
N LYS A 13 22.16 7.43 -13.59
CA LYS A 13 23.55 7.40 -13.09
C LYS A 13 23.79 8.39 -11.96
N ASP A 14 23.06 9.51 -11.95
CA ASP A 14 23.12 10.51 -10.90
C ASP A 14 22.19 10.14 -9.74
N PRO A 15 22.70 9.82 -8.54
CA PRO A 15 21.87 9.51 -7.37
C PRO A 15 20.91 10.65 -6.98
N LYS A 16 21.25 11.91 -7.31
CA LYS A 16 20.38 13.06 -7.04
C LYS A 16 19.12 13.10 -7.91
N ALA A 17 19.08 12.30 -8.99
CA ALA A 17 17.87 12.10 -9.76
C ALA A 17 16.77 11.39 -8.96
N ARG A 18 17.11 10.75 -7.83
CA ARG A 18 16.12 10.11 -6.95
C ARG A 18 15.23 11.18 -6.34
N LEU A 19 13.93 10.96 -6.40
CA LEU A 19 12.93 11.83 -5.79
C LEU A 19 12.94 11.63 -4.27
N GLY A 20 12.87 12.73 -3.53
CA GLY A 20 12.93 12.73 -2.07
C GLY A 20 13.80 13.85 -1.52
N THR A 21 13.85 13.96 -0.20
CA THR A 21 14.77 14.87 0.50
C THR A 21 16.20 14.34 0.42
N ASP A 22 17.20 15.19 0.71
CA ASP A 22 18.60 14.75 0.75
C ASP A 22 18.83 13.68 1.84
N VAL A 23 18.09 13.76 2.94
CA VAL A 23 18.07 12.73 4.00
C VAL A 23 17.58 11.39 3.43
N TYR A 24 16.47 11.40 2.70
CA TYR A 24 15.93 10.20 2.07
C TYR A 24 16.89 9.61 1.04
N ARG A 25 17.51 10.44 0.19
CA ARG A 25 18.51 9.99 -0.79
C ARG A 25 19.68 9.31 -0.11
N ALA A 26 20.26 9.93 0.91
CA ALA A 26 21.36 9.35 1.68
C ALA A 26 20.97 8.03 2.36
N TYR A 27 19.74 7.93 2.88
CA TYR A 27 19.21 6.67 3.42
C TYR A 27 19.15 5.56 2.36
N LYS A 28 18.60 5.87 1.18
CA LYS A 28 18.48 4.90 0.08
C LYS A 28 19.83 4.48 -0.50
N GLU A 29 20.78 5.40 -0.60
CA GLU A 29 22.16 5.10 -1.00
C GLU A 29 22.81 4.13 -0.01
N ARG A 30 22.68 4.40 1.30
CA ARG A 30 23.16 3.48 2.33
C ARG A 30 22.53 2.10 2.20
N LEU A 31 21.20 2.01 2.06
CA LEU A 31 20.54 0.71 1.89
C LEU A 31 20.99 -0.01 0.62
N ALA A 32 21.23 0.71 -0.47
CA ALA A 32 21.71 0.09 -1.70
C ALA A 32 23.12 -0.52 -1.56
N LEU A 33 23.96 0.04 -0.68
CA LEU A 33 25.27 -0.54 -0.34
C LEU A 33 25.14 -1.77 0.55
N LEU A 34 24.19 -1.77 1.49
CA LEU A 34 23.96 -2.88 2.42
C LEU A 34 23.27 -4.06 1.72
N GLU A 35 22.33 -3.79 0.82
CA GLU A 35 21.46 -4.78 0.19
C GLU A 35 21.51 -4.71 -1.35
N PRO A 36 22.69 -4.94 -1.98
CA PRO A 36 22.90 -4.74 -3.42
C PRO A 36 22.07 -5.69 -4.31
N GLU A 37 21.57 -6.80 -3.75
CA GLU A 37 20.67 -7.74 -4.44
C GLU A 37 19.21 -7.27 -4.44
N VAL A 38 18.85 -6.37 -3.51
CA VAL A 38 17.50 -5.77 -3.43
C VAL A 38 17.44 -4.46 -4.24
N PHE A 39 18.49 -3.65 -4.13
CA PHE A 39 18.61 -2.36 -4.81
C PHE A 39 19.47 -2.48 -6.06
N VAL A 40 18.99 -3.27 -7.01
CA VAL A 40 19.69 -3.51 -8.28
C VAL A 40 19.75 -2.24 -9.14
N ASN A 41 20.82 -2.11 -9.92
CA ASN A 41 21.01 -0.96 -10.82
C ASN A 41 20.36 -1.13 -12.19
N ARG A 42 20.05 -2.36 -12.58
CA ARG A 42 19.42 -2.66 -13.88
C ARG A 42 18.63 -3.96 -13.82
N HIS A 43 17.65 -4.07 -14.72
CA HIS A 43 16.97 -5.31 -15.03
C HIS A 43 17.34 -5.80 -16.43
N GLU A 44 17.55 -7.10 -16.55
CA GLU A 44 17.54 -7.81 -17.83
C GLU A 44 16.13 -8.36 -18.08
N ALA A 45 15.61 -8.12 -19.29
CA ALA A 45 14.27 -8.56 -19.66
C ALA A 45 14.18 -10.09 -19.71
N LEU A 46 13.10 -10.63 -19.16
CA LEU A 46 12.77 -12.05 -19.30
C LEU A 46 12.30 -12.35 -20.74
N PRO A 47 12.69 -13.51 -21.32
CA PRO A 47 12.20 -13.96 -22.62
C PRO A 47 10.66 -13.88 -22.74
N PRO A 48 10.11 -13.57 -23.93
CA PRO A 48 8.66 -13.54 -24.16
C PRO A 48 8.03 -14.92 -23.89
N ALA A 49 6.74 -14.94 -23.57
CA ALA A 49 6.02 -16.21 -23.49
C ALA A 49 5.79 -16.71 -24.93
N PRO A 50 5.94 -18.02 -25.18
CA PRO A 50 5.65 -18.58 -26.48
C PRO A 50 4.18 -18.32 -26.86
N THR A 51 3.98 -17.87 -28.09
CA THR A 51 2.64 -17.60 -28.65
C THR A 51 2.07 -18.79 -29.43
N ASP A 52 2.92 -19.72 -29.87
CA ASP A 52 2.55 -20.97 -30.54
C ASP A 52 2.70 -22.16 -29.58
N PRO A 53 1.60 -22.83 -29.20
CA PRO A 53 1.65 -24.00 -28.32
C PRO A 53 2.54 -25.15 -28.82
N ARG A 54 2.76 -25.28 -30.14
CA ARG A 54 3.63 -26.32 -30.72
C ARG A 54 5.09 -26.16 -30.31
N GLN A 55 5.51 -24.95 -29.94
CA GLN A 55 6.85 -24.70 -29.40
C GLN A 55 7.04 -25.41 -28.06
N LEU A 56 5.99 -25.54 -27.25
CA LEU A 56 6.05 -26.19 -25.94
C LEU A 56 6.31 -27.70 -26.04
N THR A 57 5.96 -28.34 -27.16
CA THR A 57 6.26 -29.76 -27.38
C THR A 57 7.76 -29.99 -27.56
N LYS A 58 8.47 -29.05 -28.21
CA LYS A 58 9.92 -29.13 -28.44
C LYS A 58 10.74 -28.50 -27.31
N HIS A 59 10.17 -27.48 -26.67
CA HIS A 59 10.79 -26.64 -25.65
C HIS A 59 9.84 -26.47 -24.45
N PRO A 60 9.59 -27.55 -23.68
CA PRO A 60 8.66 -27.51 -22.55
C PRO A 60 9.06 -26.49 -21.48
N GLU A 61 10.35 -26.16 -21.35
CA GLU A 61 10.87 -25.13 -20.46
C GLU A 61 10.27 -23.74 -20.71
N LEU A 62 9.87 -23.44 -21.95
CA LEU A 62 9.23 -22.16 -22.29
C LEU A 62 7.84 -22.00 -21.65
N ALA A 63 7.21 -23.10 -21.22
CA ALA A 63 5.95 -23.05 -20.48
C ALA A 63 6.09 -22.26 -19.17
N ALA A 64 7.29 -22.21 -18.57
CA ALA A 64 7.56 -21.40 -17.40
C ALA A 64 7.26 -19.91 -17.65
N PHE A 65 7.58 -19.38 -18.83
CA PHE A 65 7.30 -17.99 -19.18
C PHE A 65 5.81 -17.71 -19.37
N THR A 66 5.06 -18.68 -19.91
CA THR A 66 3.59 -18.59 -20.00
C THR A 66 2.95 -18.61 -18.62
N TYR A 67 3.41 -19.51 -17.73
CA TYR A 67 2.94 -19.58 -16.36
C TYR A 67 3.27 -18.30 -15.58
N MET A 68 4.52 -17.84 -15.62
CA MET A 68 4.95 -16.62 -14.95
C MET A 68 4.14 -15.41 -15.41
N ARG A 69 3.93 -15.22 -16.72
CA ARG A 69 3.15 -14.09 -17.25
C ARG A 69 1.69 -14.11 -16.81
N ASN A 70 1.06 -15.29 -16.83
CA ASN A 70 -0.37 -15.41 -16.53
C ASN A 70 -0.70 -15.50 -15.04
N GLN A 71 0.19 -16.06 -14.22
CA GLN A 71 -0.10 -16.34 -12.80
C GLN A 71 0.63 -15.40 -11.85
N CYS A 72 1.91 -15.13 -12.08
CA CYS A 72 2.74 -14.35 -11.18
C CYS A 72 2.74 -12.87 -11.56
N GLN A 73 3.01 -12.56 -12.83
CA GLN A 73 3.23 -11.21 -13.32
C GLN A 73 1.94 -10.46 -13.61
N ARG A 74 0.77 -11.11 -13.49
CA ARG A 74 -0.55 -10.46 -13.62
C ARG A 74 -0.76 -9.30 -12.64
N CYS A 75 0.04 -9.22 -11.57
CA CYS A 75 0.00 -8.12 -10.61
C CYS A 75 0.95 -6.96 -10.98
N HIS A 76 1.85 -7.15 -11.94
CA HIS A 76 2.75 -6.09 -12.40
C HIS A 76 1.94 -5.12 -13.28
N PHE A 77 1.89 -3.85 -12.88
CA PHE A 77 0.90 -2.87 -13.37
C PHE A 77 0.93 -2.63 -14.89
N ALA A 78 2.08 -2.80 -15.54
CA ALA A 78 2.24 -2.64 -17.00
C ALA A 78 1.82 -3.88 -17.80
N VAL A 79 1.39 -4.96 -17.14
CA VAL A 79 0.89 -6.19 -17.76
C VAL A 79 -0.62 -6.24 -17.63
N LYS A 80 -1.29 -6.83 -18.64
CA LYS A 80 -2.74 -7.05 -18.65
C LYS A 80 -3.13 -7.94 -17.46
N GLY A 81 -4.10 -7.46 -16.68
CA GLY A 81 -4.69 -8.21 -15.56
C GLY A 81 -5.56 -9.38 -16.03
N ARG A 82 -5.96 -10.23 -15.09
CA ARG A 82 -6.85 -11.35 -15.36
C ARG A 82 -8.29 -10.87 -15.52
N GLN A 83 -9.02 -11.41 -16.48
CA GLN A 83 -10.43 -11.10 -16.71
C GLN A 83 -11.33 -12.06 -15.92
N LYS A 84 -11.36 -11.90 -14.59
CA LYS A 84 -12.20 -12.67 -13.67
C LYS A 84 -12.79 -11.72 -12.62
N ARG A 85 -13.91 -12.11 -12.02
CA ARG A 85 -14.55 -11.38 -10.92
C ARG A 85 -13.55 -10.99 -9.83
N GLY A 86 -13.49 -9.70 -9.54
CA GLY A 86 -12.53 -9.07 -8.63
C GLY A 86 -11.16 -8.75 -9.22
N ASP A 87 -10.78 -9.28 -10.39
CA ASP A 87 -9.45 -9.06 -10.98
C ASP A 87 -9.43 -7.97 -12.10
N TYR A 88 -10.57 -7.32 -12.37
CA TYR A 88 -10.69 -6.31 -13.43
C TYR A 88 -9.94 -5.03 -13.08
N ARG A 89 -9.10 -4.57 -14.02
CA ARG A 89 -8.36 -3.31 -13.96
C ARG A 89 -7.82 -2.93 -15.33
N GLY A 90 -7.43 -1.66 -15.49
CA GLY A 90 -6.62 -1.19 -16.61
C GLY A 90 -5.13 -1.58 -16.48
N MET A 91 -4.27 -0.98 -17.31
CA MET A 91 -2.80 -1.11 -17.26
C MET A 91 -2.13 0.24 -17.02
N GLY A 92 -0.93 0.24 -16.45
CA GLY A 92 -0.22 1.49 -16.12
C GLY A 92 -1.01 2.32 -15.10
N CYS A 93 -1.13 3.62 -15.35
CA CYS A 93 -1.87 4.54 -14.50
C CYS A 93 -3.33 4.10 -14.29
N SER A 94 -3.96 3.56 -15.34
CA SER A 94 -5.36 3.10 -15.31
C SER A 94 -5.58 1.84 -14.46
N ALA A 95 -4.51 1.15 -14.05
CA ALA A 95 -4.63 0.04 -13.10
C ALA A 95 -5.17 0.51 -11.75
N CYS A 96 -4.86 1.75 -11.36
CA CYS A 96 -5.29 2.34 -10.10
C CYS A 96 -6.27 3.50 -10.28
N HIS A 97 -6.06 4.33 -11.30
CA HIS A 97 -6.80 5.59 -11.44
C HIS A 97 -8.12 5.48 -12.19
N ILE A 98 -8.43 4.34 -12.80
CA ILE A 98 -9.73 4.09 -13.42
C ILE A 98 -10.51 3.12 -12.52
N PRO A 99 -11.73 3.49 -12.08
CA PRO A 99 -12.52 2.64 -11.19
C PRO A 99 -13.06 1.43 -11.95
N TYR A 100 -13.00 0.26 -11.32
CA TYR A 100 -13.63 -0.99 -11.78
C TYR A 100 -14.47 -1.55 -10.62
N SER A 101 -15.65 -2.10 -10.92
CA SER A 101 -16.39 -2.89 -9.94
C SER A 101 -15.84 -4.32 -9.85
N THR A 102 -16.18 -5.01 -8.77
CA THR A 102 -15.88 -6.44 -8.60
C THR A 102 -16.44 -7.27 -9.75
N GLU A 103 -17.61 -6.90 -10.28
CA GLU A 103 -18.26 -7.60 -11.40
C GLU A 103 -17.70 -7.21 -12.76
N GLY A 104 -17.08 -6.02 -12.87
CA GLY A 104 -16.42 -5.54 -14.08
C GLY A 104 -17.38 -5.03 -15.16
N TYR A 105 -18.59 -4.64 -14.78
CA TYR A 105 -19.55 -4.01 -15.69
C TYR A 105 -19.39 -2.50 -15.71
N TYR A 106 -19.73 -1.91 -16.85
CA TYR A 106 -19.91 -0.46 -16.97
C TYR A 106 -21.29 -0.07 -16.45
N GLU A 107 -21.32 0.96 -15.60
CA GLU A 107 -22.54 1.42 -14.93
C GLU A 107 -22.72 2.96 -15.10
N GLY A 108 -21.98 3.55 -16.04
CA GLY A 108 -22.09 4.96 -16.41
C GLY A 108 -23.08 5.21 -17.55
N GLY A 109 -23.12 6.44 -18.08
CA GLY A 109 -24.06 6.87 -19.12
C GLY A 109 -23.58 6.72 -20.57
N ASP A 110 -22.38 6.22 -20.82
CA ASP A 110 -21.86 6.06 -22.18
C ASP A 110 -22.54 4.90 -22.92
N ALA A 111 -23.19 5.22 -24.04
CA ALA A 111 -23.92 4.27 -24.86
C ALA A 111 -23.02 3.37 -25.73
N THR A 112 -21.73 3.69 -25.88
CA THR A 112 -20.78 2.95 -26.71
C THR A 112 -20.12 1.79 -25.97
N ILE A 113 -20.22 1.75 -24.64
CA ILE A 113 -19.66 0.69 -23.80
C ILE A 113 -20.77 -0.31 -23.48
N PRO A 114 -20.58 -1.62 -23.67
CA PRO A 114 -21.55 -2.62 -23.26
C PRO A 114 -21.81 -2.63 -21.74
N HIS A 115 -23.08 -2.64 -21.35
CA HIS A 115 -23.52 -2.70 -19.94
C HIS A 115 -23.74 -4.14 -19.46
N ASP A 116 -23.82 -5.09 -20.40
CA ASP A 116 -24.13 -6.50 -20.19
C ASP A 116 -22.90 -7.43 -20.28
N LYS A 117 -21.70 -6.86 -20.48
CA LYS A 117 -20.44 -7.62 -20.58
C LYS A 117 -19.45 -7.20 -19.50
N PRO A 118 -18.78 -8.15 -18.84
CA PRO A 118 -17.74 -7.82 -17.90
C PRO A 118 -16.44 -7.44 -18.62
N GLY A 119 -15.51 -6.82 -17.89
CA GLY A 119 -14.22 -6.36 -18.41
C GLY A 119 -14.16 -4.88 -18.74
N HIS A 120 -15.17 -4.11 -18.33
CA HIS A 120 -15.25 -2.67 -18.52
C HIS A 120 -15.04 -1.91 -17.20
N LEU A 121 -14.56 -0.67 -17.32
CA LEU A 121 -14.49 0.25 -16.19
C LEU A 121 -15.89 0.50 -15.62
N LEU A 122 -15.97 0.93 -14.36
CA LEU A 122 -17.25 1.23 -13.70
C LEU A 122 -17.94 2.47 -14.30
N VAL A 123 -17.16 3.53 -14.53
CA VAL A 123 -17.64 4.86 -14.96
C VAL A 123 -16.49 5.66 -15.57
N HIS A 124 -16.78 6.58 -16.49
CA HIS A 124 -15.82 7.55 -17.05
C HIS A 124 -15.39 8.61 -16.03
N SER A 125 -14.63 8.19 -15.03
CA SER A 125 -14.05 9.06 -14.00
C SER A 125 -12.64 8.59 -13.66
N LEU A 126 -11.81 9.52 -13.20
CA LEU A 126 -10.57 9.18 -12.53
C LEU A 126 -10.79 9.17 -11.01
N GLN A 127 -10.15 8.23 -10.32
CA GLN A 127 -10.01 8.18 -8.88
C GLN A 127 -8.55 8.44 -8.50
N ALA A 128 -8.29 9.27 -7.49
CA ALA A 128 -6.92 9.56 -7.07
C ALA A 128 -6.87 10.06 -5.62
N THR A 129 -6.85 11.37 -5.41
CA THR A 129 -6.73 12.00 -4.10
C THR A 129 -8.11 12.32 -3.51
N ARG A 130 -8.11 12.96 -2.33
CA ARG A 130 -9.33 13.39 -1.61
C ARG A 130 -10.29 14.24 -2.45
N GLU A 131 -9.75 15.05 -3.36
CA GLU A 131 -10.56 15.97 -4.18
C GLU A 131 -11.08 15.32 -5.47
N ALA A 132 -10.43 14.25 -5.93
CA ALA A 132 -10.84 13.50 -7.12
C ALA A 132 -11.95 12.50 -6.75
N LYS A 133 -13.20 13.00 -6.77
CA LYS A 133 -14.37 12.20 -6.39
C LYS A 133 -14.97 11.45 -7.57
N VAL A 134 -15.36 10.20 -7.33
CA VAL A 134 -16.14 9.40 -8.27
C VAL A 134 -17.58 9.34 -7.78
N THR A 135 -18.53 9.53 -8.69
CA THR A 135 -19.98 9.42 -8.40
C THR A 135 -20.62 8.39 -9.32
N VAL A 136 -21.34 7.43 -8.75
CA VAL A 136 -22.07 6.38 -9.47
C VAL A 136 -23.27 5.94 -8.63
N HIS A 137 -24.45 5.80 -9.24
CA HIS A 137 -25.72 5.46 -8.56
C HIS A 137 -26.03 6.34 -7.33
N GLY A 138 -25.73 7.64 -7.40
CA GLY A 138 -25.94 8.57 -6.29
C GLY A 138 -24.96 8.40 -5.11
N VAL A 139 -24.03 7.45 -5.19
CA VAL A 139 -22.95 7.26 -4.21
C VAL A 139 -21.73 8.02 -4.69
N GLN A 140 -21.17 8.85 -3.81
CA GLN A 140 -19.93 9.58 -4.05
C GLN A 140 -18.83 9.11 -3.08
N TYR A 141 -17.63 8.86 -3.60
CA TYR A 141 -16.45 8.53 -2.81
C TYR A 141 -15.21 9.26 -3.35
N SER A 142 -14.14 9.29 -2.54
CA SER A 142 -12.84 9.84 -2.91
C SER A 142 -11.70 8.89 -2.51
N GLY A 143 -10.51 9.13 -3.06
CA GLY A 143 -9.39 8.20 -2.90
C GLY A 143 -9.50 6.97 -3.80
N ILE A 144 -8.46 6.13 -3.80
CA ILE A 144 -8.46 4.83 -4.47
C ILE A 144 -9.04 3.79 -3.50
N PRO A 145 -10.21 3.18 -3.79
CA PRO A 145 -10.80 2.15 -2.95
C PRO A 145 -9.86 0.96 -2.79
N ILE A 146 -9.89 0.35 -1.60
CA ILE A 146 -9.02 -0.80 -1.28
C ILE A 146 -9.22 -1.96 -2.26
N ASN A 147 -10.43 -2.12 -2.81
CA ASN A 147 -10.71 -3.14 -3.81
C ASN A 147 -9.84 -3.01 -5.07
N THR A 148 -9.44 -1.79 -5.44
CA THR A 148 -8.50 -1.57 -6.55
C THR A 148 -7.11 -2.14 -6.21
N CYS A 149 -6.65 -1.95 -4.97
CA CYS A 149 -5.40 -2.52 -4.49
C CYS A 149 -5.47 -4.05 -4.39
N THR A 150 -6.60 -4.59 -3.92
CA THR A 150 -6.76 -6.04 -3.72
C THR A 150 -6.85 -6.83 -5.01
N VAL A 151 -7.10 -6.22 -6.18
CA VAL A 151 -6.90 -6.87 -7.50
C VAL A 151 -5.52 -7.57 -7.57
N CYS A 152 -4.49 -6.94 -6.98
CA CYS A 152 -3.13 -7.46 -6.93
C CYS A 152 -2.75 -7.96 -5.52
N HIS A 153 -3.15 -7.25 -4.47
CA HIS A 153 -2.77 -7.51 -3.07
C HIS A 153 -3.66 -8.54 -2.34
N ASN A 154 -4.37 -9.42 -3.07
CA ASN A 154 -5.16 -10.53 -2.52
C ASN A 154 -4.39 -11.86 -2.35
N ARG A 155 -3.13 -11.94 -2.81
CA ARG A 155 -2.29 -13.16 -2.74
C ARG A 155 -1.09 -12.95 -1.80
N GLY A 156 -0.06 -13.78 -1.89
CA GLY A 156 1.20 -13.61 -1.17
C GLY A 156 0.98 -13.41 0.33
N LYS A 157 1.19 -12.18 0.81
CA LYS A 157 0.99 -11.77 2.21
C LYS A 157 -0.47 -11.47 2.58
N ARG A 158 -1.40 -11.39 1.62
CA ARG A 158 -2.84 -11.12 1.81
C ARG A 158 -3.16 -9.80 2.49
N LEU A 159 -2.21 -8.85 2.49
CA LEU A 159 -2.33 -7.58 3.21
C LEU A 159 -3.61 -6.81 2.88
N GLY A 160 -3.98 -6.70 1.59
CA GLY A 160 -5.14 -5.90 1.21
C GLY A 160 -6.45 -6.51 1.72
N VAL A 161 -6.60 -7.84 1.64
CA VAL A 161 -7.81 -8.53 2.13
C VAL A 161 -7.84 -8.59 3.67
N SER A 162 -6.70 -8.82 4.32
CA SER A 162 -6.61 -8.81 5.79
C SER A 162 -6.89 -7.43 6.38
N PHE A 163 -6.46 -6.34 5.72
CA PHE A 163 -6.80 -4.97 6.11
C PHE A 163 -8.33 -4.74 6.15
N GLN A 164 -9.05 -5.34 5.20
CA GLN A 164 -10.52 -5.34 5.14
C GLN A 164 -11.19 -6.37 6.06
N GLY A 165 -10.42 -7.11 6.88
CA GLY A 165 -10.95 -8.18 7.72
C GLY A 165 -11.43 -9.39 6.91
N LEU A 166 -10.75 -9.76 5.83
CA LEU A 166 -11.09 -10.90 4.99
C LEU A 166 -9.98 -11.96 5.03
N MET A 167 -10.32 -13.16 5.50
CA MET A 167 -9.44 -14.33 5.49
C MET A 167 -9.84 -15.25 4.34
N GLU A 168 -8.86 -15.64 3.50
CA GLU A 168 -9.08 -16.62 2.44
C GLU A 168 -9.51 -17.97 3.02
N SER A 169 -10.57 -18.55 2.48
CA SER A 169 -11.13 -19.83 2.90
C SER A 169 -11.11 -20.84 1.74
N PRO A 170 -10.81 -22.12 2.00
CA PRO A 170 -10.95 -23.17 0.99
C PRO A 170 -12.42 -23.56 0.75
N TYR A 171 -13.34 -23.11 1.60
CA TYR A 171 -14.75 -23.46 1.55
C TYR A 171 -15.57 -22.38 0.86
N ALA A 172 -16.64 -22.77 0.17
CA ALA A 172 -17.61 -21.85 -0.42
C ALA A 172 -18.61 -21.26 0.59
N SER A 173 -18.39 -21.51 1.89
CA SER A 173 -19.15 -20.93 3.00
C SER A 173 -18.56 -19.56 3.40
N PRO A 174 -19.35 -18.64 3.99
CA PRO A 174 -20.76 -18.81 4.35
C PRO A 174 -21.68 -18.85 3.12
N TYR A 175 -22.70 -19.71 3.17
CA TYR A 175 -23.71 -19.82 2.12
C TYR A 175 -24.66 -18.61 2.17
N GLY A 176 -25.18 -18.22 1.01
CA GLY A 176 -26.23 -17.22 0.88
C GLY A 176 -27.51 -17.66 1.58
N LYS A 177 -28.46 -16.72 1.73
CA LYS A 177 -29.77 -16.99 2.38
C LYS A 177 -30.56 -18.10 1.67
N ASP A 178 -30.33 -18.27 0.38
CA ASP A 178 -30.91 -19.27 -0.51
C ASP A 178 -30.13 -20.60 -0.52
N GLY A 179 -29.08 -20.73 0.32
CA GLY A 179 -28.19 -21.88 0.34
C GLY A 179 -27.13 -21.89 -0.77
N SER A 180 -27.08 -20.84 -1.61
CA SER A 180 -26.09 -20.72 -2.67
C SER A 180 -24.67 -20.55 -2.11
N PRO A 181 -23.63 -21.10 -2.76
CA PRO A 181 -22.24 -20.87 -2.35
C PRO A 181 -21.85 -19.39 -2.48
N GLN A 182 -20.95 -18.91 -1.62
CA GLN A 182 -20.35 -17.59 -1.78
C GLN A 182 -19.69 -17.47 -3.17
N PRO A 183 -19.98 -16.42 -3.95
CA PRO A 183 -19.29 -16.19 -5.21
C PRO A 183 -17.79 -16.01 -5.01
N ALA A 184 -16.98 -16.68 -5.84
CA ALA A 184 -15.54 -16.50 -5.79
C ALA A 184 -15.16 -15.06 -6.21
N THR A 185 -14.22 -14.47 -5.49
CA THR A 185 -13.60 -13.17 -5.80
C THR A 185 -12.10 -13.39 -5.89
N HIS A 186 -11.43 -12.88 -6.93
CA HIS A 186 -10.03 -13.23 -7.21
C HIS A 186 -9.78 -14.75 -7.31
N THR A 187 -10.82 -15.50 -7.71
CA THR A 187 -10.87 -16.98 -7.70
C THR A 187 -10.73 -17.65 -6.35
N LYS A 188 -11.15 -16.96 -5.28
CA LYS A 188 -11.08 -17.42 -3.88
C LYS A 188 -12.39 -17.14 -3.15
N HIS A 189 -12.58 -17.81 -2.02
CA HIS A 189 -13.63 -17.54 -1.05
C HIS A 189 -13.04 -16.85 0.18
N TYR A 190 -13.86 -16.09 0.89
CA TYR A 190 -13.41 -15.29 2.03
C TYR A 190 -14.38 -15.36 3.19
N GLN A 191 -13.83 -15.54 4.39
CA GLN A 191 -14.52 -15.41 5.66
C GLN A 191 -14.28 -14.02 6.23
N ALA A 192 -15.34 -13.41 6.74
CA ALA A 192 -15.24 -12.15 7.45
C ALA A 192 -14.60 -12.36 8.83
N MET A 193 -13.62 -11.54 9.13
CA MET A 193 -12.85 -11.47 10.37
C MET A 193 -12.86 -10.01 10.88
N GLN A 194 -12.18 -9.76 11.99
CA GLN A 194 -12.00 -8.41 12.50
C GLN A 194 -11.24 -7.54 11.49
N GLN A 195 -11.80 -6.36 11.21
CA GLN A 195 -11.20 -5.36 10.33
C GLN A 195 -10.07 -4.60 11.03
N ASP A 196 -9.11 -4.10 10.25
CA ASP A 196 -8.08 -3.20 10.76
C ASP A 196 -8.68 -1.90 11.30
N VAL A 197 -8.13 -1.37 12.39
CA VAL A 197 -8.65 -0.15 13.02
C VAL A 197 -8.52 1.07 12.12
N HIS A 198 -7.45 1.18 11.32
CA HIS A 198 -7.27 2.28 10.38
C HIS A 198 -8.31 2.19 9.27
N TYR A 199 -8.60 0.99 8.77
CA TYR A 199 -9.68 0.77 7.81
C TYR A 199 -11.04 1.20 8.37
N GLN A 200 -11.37 0.77 9.61
CA GLN A 200 -12.61 1.16 10.28
C GLN A 200 -12.74 2.68 10.46
N LYS A 201 -11.63 3.36 10.77
CA LYS A 201 -11.59 4.83 10.88
C LYS A 201 -11.67 5.51 9.52
N GLY A 202 -11.43 4.79 8.43
CA GLY A 202 -11.61 5.22 7.05
C GLY A 202 -10.31 5.61 6.35
N MET A 203 -9.17 5.12 6.81
CA MET A 203 -7.94 5.18 6.01
C MET A 203 -8.01 4.18 4.85
N LEU A 204 -7.43 4.58 3.73
CA LEU A 204 -7.20 3.78 2.54
C LEU A 204 -5.72 3.40 2.47
N CYS A 205 -5.37 2.44 1.60
CA CYS A 205 -3.98 2.01 1.44
C CYS A 205 -3.04 3.18 1.10
N GLN A 206 -3.49 4.13 0.28
CA GLN A 206 -2.72 5.31 -0.13
C GLN A 206 -2.49 6.34 1.00
N ASP A 207 -3.16 6.21 2.14
CA ASP A 207 -2.92 7.10 3.28
C ASP A 207 -1.64 6.70 4.04
N CYS A 208 -1.19 5.45 3.90
CA CYS A 208 0.10 4.96 4.40
C CYS A 208 1.12 4.77 3.27
N HIS A 209 0.69 4.34 2.09
CA HIS A 209 1.59 4.20 0.93
C HIS A 209 1.74 5.54 0.21
N THR A 210 2.91 6.15 0.37
CA THR A 210 3.16 7.48 -0.18
C THR A 210 3.26 7.45 -1.71
N SER A 211 3.25 8.64 -2.34
CA SER A 211 3.46 8.71 -3.78
C SER A 211 4.79 8.11 -4.21
N LEU A 212 5.84 8.17 -3.40
CA LEU A 212 7.14 7.60 -3.74
C LEU A 212 7.09 6.07 -3.63
N ASP A 213 6.35 5.53 -2.66
CA ASP A 213 6.17 4.08 -2.48
C ASP A 213 5.46 3.45 -3.68
N VAL A 214 4.48 4.15 -4.25
CA VAL A 214 3.57 3.61 -5.28
C VAL A 214 3.97 4.00 -6.70
N HIS A 215 4.29 5.28 -6.95
CA HIS A 215 4.75 5.74 -8.28
C HIS A 215 6.24 5.46 -8.49
N GLY A 216 6.98 5.20 -7.42
CA GLY A 216 8.43 5.07 -7.43
C GLY A 216 9.13 6.41 -7.17
N ASP A 217 10.37 6.34 -6.71
CA ASP A 217 11.24 7.49 -6.48
C ASP A 217 12.21 7.75 -7.65
N GLY A 218 11.96 7.11 -8.80
CA GLY A 218 12.78 7.20 -10.01
C GLY A 218 13.91 6.16 -10.10
N PHE A 219 14.05 5.29 -9.10
CA PHE A 219 15.03 4.20 -9.10
C PHE A 219 14.36 2.84 -8.90
N LEU A 220 15.02 1.78 -9.36
CA LEU A 220 14.56 0.41 -9.24
C LEU A 220 14.59 -0.06 -7.78
N ALA A 221 13.51 -0.72 -7.38
CA ALA A 221 13.42 -1.52 -6.18
C ALA A 221 12.93 -2.92 -6.58
N ALA A 222 13.69 -3.96 -6.26
CA ALA A 222 13.34 -5.34 -6.63
C ALA A 222 12.26 -5.96 -5.71
N THR A 223 11.89 -5.26 -4.63
CA THR A 223 10.87 -5.70 -3.67
C THR A 223 10.02 -4.53 -3.20
N ASN A 224 8.74 -4.80 -2.94
CA ASN A 224 7.81 -3.79 -2.45
C ASN A 224 8.20 -3.26 -1.07
N LEU A 225 8.84 -4.09 -0.22
CA LEU A 225 9.27 -3.67 1.12
C LEU A 225 10.31 -2.55 1.05
N ALA A 226 11.17 -2.57 0.03
CA ALA A 226 12.19 -1.55 -0.14
C ALA A 226 11.63 -0.17 -0.52
N SER A 227 10.35 -0.10 -0.91
CA SER A 227 9.70 1.15 -1.31
C SER A 227 8.92 1.80 -0.18
N VAL A 228 8.48 1.04 0.84
CA VAL A 228 7.68 1.57 1.96
C VAL A 228 8.56 2.40 2.88
N GLU A 229 8.16 3.64 3.16
CA GLU A 229 8.91 4.52 4.06
C GLU A 229 8.25 4.75 5.43
N VAL A 230 7.01 4.31 5.61
CA VAL A 230 6.19 4.68 6.77
C VAL A 230 6.34 3.69 7.91
N GLU A 231 6.64 4.20 9.10
CA GLU A 231 6.50 3.46 10.36
C GLU A 231 5.24 3.81 11.13
N CYS A 232 4.84 2.91 12.04
CA CYS A 232 3.79 3.17 13.03
C CYS A 232 4.10 4.45 13.85
N THR A 233 5.37 4.61 14.22
CA THR A 233 5.85 5.70 15.09
C THR A 233 5.92 7.05 14.36
N ASP A 234 5.78 7.07 13.03
CA ASP A 234 5.73 8.29 12.22
C ASP A 234 4.46 9.12 12.47
N CYS A 235 3.38 8.45 12.86
CA CYS A 235 2.13 9.11 13.25
C CYS A 235 1.81 8.94 14.74
N HIS A 236 2.19 7.82 15.36
CA HIS A 236 1.82 7.51 16.75
C HIS A 236 2.87 7.89 17.79
N GLY A 237 4.15 7.99 17.39
CA GLY A 237 5.25 8.13 18.35
C GLY A 237 5.44 6.87 19.18
N THR A 238 5.84 7.04 20.43
CA THR A 238 5.95 5.97 21.43
C THR A 238 5.18 6.36 22.70
N PRO A 239 5.03 5.44 23.67
CA PRO A 239 4.47 5.80 24.97
C PRO A 239 5.26 6.87 25.75
N GLN A 240 6.47 7.25 25.30
CA GLN A 240 7.39 8.20 25.95
C GLN A 240 7.67 9.46 25.11
N ALA A 241 7.50 9.41 23.80
CA ALA A 241 7.87 10.50 22.89
C ALA A 241 6.86 10.68 21.76
N TYR A 242 6.64 11.93 21.37
CA TYR A 242 5.84 12.28 20.19
C TYR A 242 6.55 11.87 18.88
N PRO A 243 5.82 11.72 17.76
CA PRO A 243 6.44 11.36 16.48
C PRO A 243 7.61 12.26 16.08
N TRP A 244 7.50 13.57 16.27
CA TRP A 244 8.53 14.55 15.91
C TRP A 244 9.71 14.60 16.89
N GLU A 245 9.59 13.97 18.06
CA GLU A 245 10.66 13.86 19.06
C GLU A 245 11.59 12.68 18.78
N LEU A 246 11.14 11.72 17.99
CA LEU A 246 11.93 10.56 17.59
C LEU A 246 13.00 10.95 16.56
N PRO A 247 14.18 10.32 16.60
CA PRO A 247 15.22 10.55 15.61
C PRO A 247 14.87 9.94 14.25
N LEU A 248 15.56 10.39 13.20
CA LEU A 248 15.50 9.76 11.87
C LEU A 248 15.95 8.30 11.95
N GLY A 249 15.24 7.41 11.28
CA GLY A 249 15.45 5.97 11.28
C GLY A 249 14.95 5.24 12.54
N TYR A 250 14.17 5.90 13.41
CA TYR A 250 13.51 5.22 14.52
C TYR A 250 12.48 4.21 14.00
N GLY A 251 12.52 2.98 14.51
CA GLY A 251 11.64 1.88 14.04
C GLY A 251 12.06 1.24 12.72
N ASP A 252 13.21 1.61 12.17
CA ASP A 252 13.71 1.06 10.91
C ASP A 252 14.04 -0.44 11.04
N GLU A 253 13.36 -1.31 10.28
CA GLU A 253 13.42 -2.76 10.48
C GLU A 253 14.76 -3.38 10.08
N PHE A 254 15.65 -2.60 9.46
CA PHE A 254 16.99 -3.01 9.04
C PHE A 254 18.07 -2.78 10.12
N LYS A 255 17.70 -2.26 11.29
CA LYS A 255 18.64 -2.02 12.39
C LYS A 255 18.34 -2.89 13.60
N GLU A 256 19.39 -3.44 14.20
CA GLU A 256 19.30 -4.18 15.45
C GLU A 256 19.19 -3.27 16.69
N SER A 257 19.51 -1.97 16.55
CA SER A 257 19.46 -0.99 17.62
C SER A 257 18.68 0.27 17.23
N GLU A 258 18.08 0.92 18.24
CA GLU A 258 17.35 2.17 18.04
C GLU A 258 18.24 3.25 17.41
N ALA A 259 17.68 4.02 16.49
CA ALA A 259 18.42 5.08 15.84
C ALA A 259 18.82 6.15 16.87
N PRO A 260 20.12 6.49 16.99
CA PRO A 260 20.54 7.62 17.81
C PRO A 260 20.37 8.92 17.04
N GLY A 261 20.22 10.04 17.74
CA GLY A 261 20.32 11.37 17.14
C GLY A 261 19.35 12.39 17.70
N ALA A 262 19.38 13.58 17.10
CA ALA A 262 18.44 14.64 17.40
C ALA A 262 17.03 14.28 16.90
N PRO A 263 15.97 14.85 17.52
CA PRO A 263 14.61 14.76 17.02
C PRO A 263 14.50 15.11 15.53
N ARG A 264 13.76 14.30 14.76
CA ARG A 264 13.52 14.57 13.32
C ARG A 264 12.65 15.80 13.09
N GLY A 265 11.90 16.23 14.10
CA GLY A 265 11.05 17.42 14.05
C GLY A 265 9.91 17.31 13.03
N THR A 266 9.59 18.44 12.43
CA THR A 266 8.57 18.58 11.38
C THR A 266 9.12 19.44 10.25
N LEU A 267 8.63 19.25 9.03
CA LEU A 267 9.00 20.10 7.89
C LEU A 267 7.91 21.12 7.57
N ARG A 268 8.31 22.27 7.03
CA ARG A 268 7.39 23.34 6.63
C ARG A 268 7.04 23.31 5.14
N ASP A 269 7.81 22.58 4.34
CA ASP A 269 7.60 22.44 2.91
C ASP A 269 7.48 20.97 2.49
N LEU A 270 6.81 20.75 1.37
CA LEU A 270 6.60 19.44 0.75
C LEU A 270 7.55 19.24 -0.44
N LEU A 271 7.72 17.98 -0.83
CA LEU A 271 8.42 17.64 -2.07
C LEU A 271 7.68 18.27 -3.28
N PRO A 272 8.39 18.77 -4.31
CA PRO A 272 7.74 19.39 -5.47
C PRO A 272 6.70 18.49 -6.15
N LEU A 273 6.93 17.17 -6.20
CA LEU A 273 5.99 16.22 -6.81
C LEU A 273 4.69 16.07 -6.02
N THR A 274 4.75 16.12 -4.69
CA THR A 274 3.56 15.89 -3.84
C THR A 274 2.64 17.12 -3.82
N LYS A 275 3.15 18.29 -4.20
CA LYS A 275 2.38 19.52 -4.42
C LYS A 275 1.43 19.46 -5.62
N GLN A 276 1.53 18.44 -6.49
CA GLN A 276 0.56 18.21 -7.56
C GLN A 276 -0.78 17.68 -7.03
N GLY A 277 -0.79 17.14 -5.81
CA GLY A 277 -2.01 16.78 -5.09
C GLY A 277 -2.55 17.92 -4.23
N THR A 278 -3.42 17.57 -3.29
CA THR A 278 -3.93 18.53 -2.30
C THR A 278 -2.83 18.91 -1.32
N VAL A 279 -2.53 20.21 -1.23
CA VAL A 279 -1.63 20.75 -0.21
C VAL A 279 -2.46 21.16 1.00
N PHE A 280 -2.38 20.38 2.08
CA PHE A 280 -3.07 20.72 3.33
C PHE A 280 -2.34 21.82 4.08
N PRO A 281 -3.05 22.66 4.88
CA PRO A 281 -2.40 23.70 5.67
C PRO A 281 -1.33 23.12 6.60
N VAL A 282 -0.10 23.65 6.54
CA VAL A 282 1.07 23.13 7.27
C VAL A 282 0.91 23.14 8.79
N ARG A 283 0.12 24.08 9.34
CA ARG A 283 -0.07 24.29 10.79
C ARG A 283 1.27 24.43 11.53
N ASP A 284 1.62 23.50 12.42
CA ASP A 284 2.91 23.51 13.13
C ASP A 284 4.02 22.80 12.35
N GLY A 285 3.67 22.08 11.28
CA GLY A 285 4.58 21.36 10.40
C GLY A 285 3.97 20.04 9.89
N TYR A 286 4.41 19.60 8.72
CA TYR A 286 4.16 18.25 8.22
C TYR A 286 5.00 17.25 9.02
N LEU A 287 4.42 16.12 9.39
CA LEU A 287 5.22 15.03 9.98
C LEU A 287 6.17 14.46 8.94
N VAL A 288 7.28 13.91 9.44
CA VAL A 288 8.38 13.40 8.64
C VAL A 288 8.47 11.91 8.87
N SER A 289 8.55 11.13 7.79
CA SER A 289 8.77 9.68 7.86
C SER A 289 10.07 9.38 8.59
N ALA A 290 10.24 8.17 9.10
CA ALA A 290 11.53 7.74 9.65
C ALA A 290 12.67 7.87 8.61
N ARG A 291 12.33 7.93 7.30
CA ARG A 291 13.27 8.01 6.19
C ARG A 291 13.45 9.44 5.67
N GLY A 292 12.79 10.42 6.29
CA GLY A 292 13.12 11.84 6.10
C GLY A 292 12.28 12.59 5.07
N ASN A 293 11.23 12.00 4.50
CA ASN A 293 10.30 12.74 3.63
C ASN A 293 9.10 13.28 4.44
N PRO A 294 8.55 14.45 4.07
CA PRO A 294 7.32 14.94 4.69
C PRO A 294 6.08 14.20 4.16
N PHE A 295 5.13 13.90 5.06
CA PHE A 295 3.81 13.43 4.69
C PHE A 295 2.94 14.59 4.19
N PRO A 296 2.49 14.60 2.92
CA PRO A 296 1.68 15.70 2.40
C PRO A 296 0.32 15.83 3.12
N GLN A 297 -0.21 14.73 3.66
CA GLN A 297 -1.52 14.63 4.29
C GLN A 297 -1.50 14.58 5.81
N VAL A 298 -0.34 14.62 6.47
CA VAL A 298 -0.25 14.46 7.92
C VAL A 298 0.44 15.67 8.56
N VAL A 299 -0.29 16.39 9.41
CA VAL A 299 0.15 17.65 10.01
C VAL A 299 0.09 17.63 11.54
N ARG A 300 0.99 18.38 12.17
CA ARG A 300 1.01 18.64 13.61
C ARG A 300 0.13 19.83 13.96
N THR A 301 -0.61 19.72 15.07
CA THR A 301 -1.31 20.85 15.72
C THR A 301 -1.17 20.73 17.23
N GLY A 302 -0.31 21.55 17.84
CA GLY A 302 0.10 21.41 19.24
C GLY A 302 0.68 20.02 19.49
N ASN A 303 -0.03 19.25 20.33
CA ASN A 303 0.31 17.87 20.70
C ASN A 303 -0.57 16.83 19.98
N GLN A 304 -1.26 17.22 18.92
CA GLN A 304 -2.09 16.33 18.11
C GLN A 304 -1.49 16.12 16.72
N VAL A 305 -1.78 14.95 16.17
CA VAL A 305 -1.56 14.61 14.77
C VAL A 305 -2.90 14.59 14.05
N ILE A 306 -2.94 15.16 12.85
CA ILE A 306 -4.11 15.14 12.00
C ILE A 306 -3.74 14.51 10.67
N VAL A 307 -4.40 13.40 10.35
CA VAL A 307 -4.30 12.72 9.07
C VAL A 307 -5.50 13.13 8.22
N HIS A 308 -5.24 13.80 7.09
CA HIS A 308 -6.23 14.14 6.09
C HIS A 308 -6.40 12.98 5.11
N ALA A 309 -7.21 11.98 5.48
CA ALA A 309 -7.36 10.75 4.72
C ALA A 309 -8.00 10.99 3.34
N ALA A 310 -7.55 10.23 2.35
CA ALA A 310 -8.03 10.29 0.99
C ALA A 310 -9.52 9.94 0.85
N SER A 311 -10.09 9.23 1.81
CA SER A 311 -11.53 8.94 1.91
C SER A 311 -12.40 10.18 2.20
N GLY A 312 -11.78 11.33 2.45
CA GLY A 312 -12.50 12.56 2.80
C GLY A 312 -12.55 12.84 4.30
N LYS A 313 -12.06 11.93 5.15
CA LYS A 313 -12.10 12.06 6.61
C LYS A 313 -10.84 12.75 7.15
N ASP A 314 -11.02 13.55 8.21
CA ASP A 314 -9.91 14.04 9.01
C ASP A 314 -9.83 13.23 10.31
N LEU A 315 -8.72 12.52 10.50
CA LEU A 315 -8.49 11.68 11.66
C LEU A 315 -7.58 12.42 12.63
N LYS A 316 -8.10 12.71 13.82
CA LYS A 316 -7.35 13.35 14.90
C LYS A 316 -6.82 12.28 15.84
N LEU A 317 -5.51 12.24 16.03
CA LEU A 317 -4.85 11.36 16.97
C LEU A 317 -4.38 12.20 18.14
N ASN A 318 -4.79 11.78 19.34
CA ASN A 318 -4.15 12.22 20.57
C ASN A 318 -2.89 11.38 20.72
N THR A 319 -1.75 11.93 20.31
CA THR A 319 -0.44 11.31 20.53
C THR A 319 -0.01 11.56 21.98
N THR A 320 -0.89 11.34 22.96
CA THR A 320 -0.47 11.40 24.35
C THR A 320 0.46 10.24 24.61
N THR A 321 1.71 10.55 24.96
CA THR A 321 2.61 9.58 25.57
C THR A 321 1.83 8.95 26.74
N VAL A 322 1.66 7.63 26.75
CA VAL A 322 0.83 6.91 27.74
C VAL A 322 1.23 7.29 29.18
N LEU A 323 2.45 7.77 29.38
CA LEU A 323 2.97 8.24 30.66
C LEU A 323 2.60 9.69 31.03
N SER A 324 2.26 10.58 30.10
CA SER A 324 1.91 11.98 30.41
C SER A 324 0.43 12.20 30.76
N SER A 325 -0.44 11.26 30.38
CA SER A 325 -1.89 11.40 30.58
C SER A 325 -2.47 10.51 31.68
N GLY A 326 -1.71 9.52 32.17
CA GLY A 326 -2.23 8.50 33.11
C GLY A 326 -3.34 7.62 32.53
N GLN A 327 -3.73 7.81 31.26
CA GLN A 327 -4.77 7.05 30.59
C GLN A 327 -4.14 5.90 29.80
N VAL A 328 -4.00 4.75 30.46
CA VAL A 328 -3.84 3.48 29.76
C VAL A 328 -5.20 3.15 29.16
N SER A 329 -5.25 2.81 27.87
CA SER A 329 -6.46 2.34 27.20
C SER A 329 -7.18 1.28 28.04
N ASP A 330 -8.46 1.51 28.38
CA ASP A 330 -9.34 0.60 29.14
C ASP A 330 -9.69 -0.71 28.39
N ARG A 331 -8.95 -1.04 27.33
CA ARG A 331 -9.16 -2.28 26.56
C ARG A 331 -8.38 -3.43 27.23
N PRO A 332 -9.06 -4.46 27.76
CA PRO A 332 -8.42 -5.56 28.49
C PRO A 332 -7.40 -6.35 27.65
N GLU A 333 -7.54 -6.34 26.32
CA GLU A 333 -6.85 -7.25 25.41
C GLU A 333 -5.39 -6.87 25.09
N THR A 334 -4.91 -5.70 25.52
CA THR A 334 -3.53 -5.25 25.27
C THR A 334 -2.58 -5.43 26.47
N LEU A 335 -3.01 -6.11 27.54
CA LEU A 335 -2.25 -6.30 28.78
C LEU A 335 -1.63 -7.71 28.95
N ASP A 336 -1.81 -8.61 28.00
CA ASP A 336 -1.50 -10.06 28.12
C ASP A 336 -0.01 -10.43 28.29
N ARG A 337 0.90 -9.45 28.38
CA ARG A 337 2.33 -9.71 28.62
C ARG A 337 2.88 -9.20 29.95
N LYS A 338 2.02 -8.78 30.88
CA LYS A 338 2.41 -8.43 32.26
C LYS A 338 2.04 -9.47 33.33
N VAL A 339 1.53 -10.66 32.96
CA VAL A 339 1.21 -11.73 33.93
C VAL A 339 2.13 -12.96 33.79
N SER A 340 3.31 -12.83 33.16
CA SER A 340 4.30 -13.91 33.08
C SER A 340 5.53 -13.71 33.97
N LYS A 341 5.40 -13.00 35.09
CA LYS A 341 6.36 -13.03 36.20
C LYS A 341 5.62 -13.29 37.51
N GLY A 342 5.62 -14.55 37.90
CA GLY A 342 5.03 -15.04 39.13
C GLY A 342 5.08 -16.56 39.16
N SER A 343 6.29 -17.12 39.09
CA SER A 343 6.54 -18.47 39.59
C SER A 343 6.06 -18.56 41.04
N GLY A 344 5.14 -19.47 41.31
CA GLY A 344 4.68 -19.83 42.65
C GLY A 344 3.75 -21.02 42.54
N ASP A 345 4.14 -22.11 43.21
CA ASP A 345 3.48 -23.40 43.31
C ASP A 345 1.95 -23.39 43.35
N LEU A 346 1.32 -24.45 42.83
CA LEU A 346 0.69 -25.49 43.66
C LEU A 346 -0.10 -26.48 42.78
N SER A 347 0.23 -27.76 42.96
CA SER A 347 -0.58 -29.01 42.84
C SER A 347 -1.64 -29.13 41.75
#